data_AF-A0A9Q0Y7B9-F1
#
_entry.id   AF-A0A9Q0Y7B9-F1
#
_cell.length_a   1.000
_cell.length_b   1.000
_cell.length_c   1.000
_cell.angle_alpha   90.00
_cell.angle_beta   90.00
_cell.angle_gamma   90.00
#
_symmetry.space_group_name_H-M   'P 1'
#
loop_
_entity.id
_entity.type
_entity.pdbx_description
1 polymer ?
#
loop_
_entity_poly.entity_id
_entity_poly.type
_entity_poly.pdbx_seq_one_letter_code
_entity_poly.pdbx_strand_id
1 'polypeptide(L)'
;MSSAGVVLLCFIKSRINAAIYQEILEHFMLPSADKLYGDADFISQEDLTPAHTAKSTKTWFNDHGITVLDWPANSPDRNPIENL
;
A
#
# COMPACT_ATOMS: atom_id res chain seq x y z
N MET A 1 -6.68 -4.08 2.84
CA MET A 1 -7.93 -4.76 2.41
C MET A 1 -8.04 -4.67 0.91
N SER A 2 -8.87 -5.50 0.28
CA SER A 2 -9.04 -5.50 -1.17
C SER A 2 -10.42 -6.03 -1.54
N SER A 3 -10.84 -5.87 -2.79
CA SER A 3 -12.11 -6.44 -3.28
C SER A 3 -12.13 -7.97 -3.23
N ALA A 4 -10.97 -8.62 -3.29
CA ALA A 4 -10.81 -10.08 -3.22
C ALA A 4 -10.73 -10.61 -1.78
N GLY A 5 -10.64 -9.73 -0.77
CA GLY A 5 -10.57 -10.11 0.63
C GLY A 5 -9.60 -9.27 1.46
N VAL A 6 -9.35 -9.73 2.69
CA VAL A 6 -8.50 -9.03 3.65
C VAL A 6 -7.03 -9.39 3.41
N VAL A 7 -6.20 -8.35 3.34
CA VAL A 7 -4.73 -8.43 3.23
C VAL A 7 -4.13 -8.57 4.63
N LEU A 8 -2.90 -9.08 4.76
CA LEU A 8 -2.27 -9.26 6.07
C LEU A 8 -2.27 -7.98 6.92
N LEU A 9 -2.62 -8.12 8.20
CA LEU A 9 -2.52 -7.06 9.20
C LEU A 9 -1.16 -7.12 9.88
N CYS A 10 -0.38 -6.05 9.79
CA CYS A 10 0.93 -5.93 10.44
C CYS A 10 0.90 -4.87 11.55
N PHE A 11 1.23 -5.27 12.79
CA PHE A 11 1.32 -4.35 13.93
C PHE A 11 2.74 -3.82 14.06
N ILE A 12 2.90 -2.51 13.88
CA ILE A 12 4.21 -1.84 13.92
C ILE A 12 4.29 -1.01 15.20
N LYS A 13 5.29 -1.31 16.04
CA LYS A 13 5.49 -0.64 17.34
C LYS A 13 6.31 0.65 17.25
N SER A 14 6.97 0.89 16.12
CA SER A 14 7.85 2.04 15.89
C SER A 14 7.24 3.04 14.93
N ARG A 15 7.78 4.26 14.91
CA ARG A 15 7.45 5.25 13.88
C ARG A 15 7.83 4.72 12.51
N ILE A 16 6.89 4.77 11.57
CA ILE A 16 7.10 4.33 10.19
C ILE A 16 7.81 5.46 9.44
N ASN A 17 8.92 5.13 8.79
CA ASN A 17 9.58 5.96 7.79
C ASN A 17 9.48 5.27 6.42
N ALA A 18 9.96 5.93 5.36
CA ALA A 18 9.87 5.38 4.01
C ALA A 18 10.55 4.01 3.84
N ALA A 19 11.69 3.78 4.50
CA ALA A 19 12.42 2.50 4.41
C ALA A 19 11.63 1.36 5.08
N ILE A 20 11.15 1.58 6.30
CA ILE A 20 10.29 0.61 7.02
C ILE A 20 9.01 0.34 6.22
N TYR A 21 8.44 1.38 5.60
CA TYR A 21 7.26 1.23 4.76
C TYR A 21 7.53 0.33 3.54
N GLN A 22 8.67 0.50 2.87
CA GLN A 22 9.07 -0.36 1.75
C GLN A 22 9.27 -1.82 2.20
N GLU A 23 9.87 -2.06 3.37
CA GLU A 23 9.97 -3.42 3.93
C GLU A 23 8.57 -4.03 4.19
N ILE A 24 7.61 -3.21 4.63
CA ILE A 24 6.23 -3.67 4.84
C ILE A 24 5.57 -4.04 3.50
N LEU A 25 5.77 -3.23 2.47
CA LEU A 25 5.25 -3.51 1.13
C LEU A 25 5.84 -4.82 0.58
N GLU A 26 7.15 -4.97 0.68
CA GLU A 26 7.91 -6.12 0.22
C GLU A 26 7.45 -7.42 0.89
N HIS A 27 7.38 -7.42 2.23
CA HIS A 27 7.20 -8.65 2.99
C HIS A 27 5.75 -8.99 3.31
N PHE A 28 4.84 -8.04 3.23
CA PHE A 28 3.43 -8.25 3.59
C PHE A 28 2.46 -7.93 2.46
N MET A 29 2.67 -6.85 1.71
CA MET A 29 1.76 -6.48 0.63
C MET A 29 1.94 -7.38 -0.60
N LEU A 30 3.16 -7.55 -1.12
CA LEU A 30 3.41 -8.36 -2.33
C LEU A 30 2.94 -9.82 -2.17
N PRO A 31 3.27 -10.55 -1.08
CA PRO A 31 2.81 -11.94 -0.93
C PRO A 31 1.28 -12.03 -0.78
N SER A 32 0.65 -11.01 -0.20
CA SER A 32 -0.81 -10.96 -0.10
C SER A 32 -1.46 -10.68 -1.44
N ALA A 33 -0.86 -9.79 -2.24
CA ALA A 33 -1.33 -9.49 -3.59
C ALA A 33 -1.21 -10.73 -4.49
N ASP A 34 -0.07 -11.41 -4.48
CA ASP A 34 0.14 -12.68 -5.19
C ASP A 34 -0.90 -13.74 -4.80
N LYS A 35 -1.17 -13.89 -3.50
CA LYS A 35 -2.18 -14.84 -3.02
C LYS A 35 -3.62 -14.50 -3.47
N LEU A 36 -3.96 -13.21 -3.57
CA LEU A 36 -5.32 -12.75 -3.86
C LEU A 36 -5.59 -12.59 -5.35
N TYR A 37 -4.58 -12.17 -6.11
CA TYR A 37 -4.68 -11.74 -7.49
C TYR A 37 -3.86 -12.61 -8.45
N GLY A 38 -2.89 -13.38 -7.95
CA GLY A 38 -1.94 -14.12 -8.79
C GLY A 38 -1.24 -13.17 -9.77
N ASP A 39 -1.29 -13.52 -11.05
CA ASP A 39 -0.71 -12.73 -12.14
C ASP A 39 -1.57 -11.53 -12.58
N ALA A 40 -2.72 -11.27 -11.94
CA ALA A 40 -3.59 -10.17 -12.31
C ALA A 40 -3.05 -8.82 -11.81
N ASP A 41 -3.14 -7.80 -12.67
CA ASP A 41 -2.78 -6.43 -12.31
C ASP A 41 -3.68 -5.87 -11.20
N PHE A 42 -3.11 -5.03 -10.34
CA PHE A 42 -3.83 -4.30 -9.31
C PHE A 42 -3.33 -2.86 -9.16
N ILE A 43 -4.16 -2.02 -8.54
CA ILE A 43 -3.84 -0.63 -8.22
C ILE A 43 -3.73 -0.52 -6.70
N SER A 44 -2.63 0.07 -6.22
CA SER A 44 -2.44 0.40 -4.81
C SER A 44 -3.16 1.71 -4.47
N GLN A 45 -3.86 1.76 -3.33
CA GLN A 45 -4.43 2.99 -2.78
C GLN A 45 -3.83 3.22 -1.39
N GLU A 46 -3.23 4.39 -1.19
CA GLU A 46 -2.60 4.80 0.06
C GLU A 46 -2.87 6.28 0.36
N ASP A 47 -2.79 6.66 1.64
CA ASP A 47 -2.90 8.06 2.03
C ASP A 47 -1.63 8.85 1.70
N LEU A 48 -1.71 10.19 1.74
CA LEU A 48 -0.58 11.05 1.39
C LEU A 48 0.41 11.28 2.53
N THR A 49 0.63 10.29 3.41
CA THR A 49 1.61 10.45 4.50
C THR A 49 3.04 10.61 3.95
N PRO A 50 3.98 11.20 4.73
CA PRO A 50 5.34 11.44 4.26
C PRO A 50 6.12 10.17 3.84
N ALA A 51 5.82 9.01 4.44
CA ALA A 51 6.46 7.75 4.08
C ALA A 51 5.99 7.22 2.72
N HIS A 52 4.70 7.36 2.44
CA HIS A 52 4.04 6.94 1.19
C HIS A 52 4.44 7.83 0.01
N THR A 53 4.52 9.14 0.26
CA THR A 53 4.86 10.14 -0.77
C THR A 53 6.36 10.32 -0.99
N ALA A 54 7.22 9.64 -0.22
CA ALA A 54 8.66 9.72 -0.35
C ALA A 54 9.14 9.29 -1.74
N LYS A 55 10.18 9.95 -2.26
CA LYS A 55 10.74 9.64 -3.59
C LYS A 55 11.17 8.17 -3.69
N SER A 56 11.80 7.63 -2.65
CA SER A 56 12.21 6.22 -2.63
C SER A 56 11.02 5.26 -2.69
N THR A 57 9.92 5.59 -2.02
CA THR A 57 8.69 4.77 -2.07
C THR A 57 8.06 4.80 -3.46
N LYS A 58 8.02 5.98 -4.10
CA LYS A 58 7.57 6.10 -5.50
C LYS A 58 8.45 5.29 -6.45
N THR A 59 9.77 5.31 -6.26
CA THR A 59 10.70 4.48 -7.04
C THR A 59 10.42 3.00 -6.81
N TRP A 60 10.22 2.58 -5.55
CA TRP A 60 9.88 1.19 -5.23
C TRP A 60 8.63 0.71 -5.98
N PHE A 61 7.54 1.50 -6.00
CA PHE A 61 6.34 1.13 -6.77
C PHE A 61 6.60 1.02 -8.28
N ASN A 62 7.35 1.96 -8.85
CA ASN A 62 7.72 1.91 -10.26
C ASN A 62 8.57 0.68 -10.60
N ASP A 63 9.54 0.34 -9.76
CA ASP A 63 10.42 -0.82 -9.96
C ASP A 63 9.66 -2.15 -9.89
N HIS A 64 8.55 -2.18 -9.14
CA HIS A 64 7.64 -3.33 -9.05
C HIS A 64 6.50 -3.30 -10.09
N GLY A 65 6.42 -2.27 -10.94
CA GLY A 65 5.37 -2.13 -11.94
C GLY A 65 3.97 -1.88 -11.36
N ILE A 66 3.88 -1.43 -10.10
CA ILE A 66 2.62 -1.24 -9.40
C ILE A 66 2.15 0.20 -9.58
N THR A 67 0.92 0.36 -10.08
CA THR A 67 0.27 1.66 -10.20
C THR A 67 -0.30 2.08 -8.85
N VAL A 68 0.02 3.30 -8.40
CA VAL A 68 -0.60 3.93 -7.23
C VAL A 68 -1.71 4.85 -7.70
N LEU A 69 -2.89 4.74 -7.10
CA LEU A 69 -4.05 5.57 -7.39
C LEU A 69 -3.74 7.04 -7.05
N ASP A 70 -4.01 7.95 -7.99
CA ASP A 70 -3.88 9.38 -7.72
C ASP A 70 -5.02 9.82 -6.78
N TRP A 71 -4.65 10.24 -5.57
CA TRP A 71 -5.59 10.49 -4.48
C TRP A 71 -5.53 11.94 -3.98
N PRO A 72 -6.67 12.64 -3.86
CA PRO A 72 -6.69 13.97 -3.29
C PRO A 72 -6.34 13.95 -1.80
N ALA A 73 -5.52 14.92 -1.36
CA ALA A 73 -5.18 15.09 0.05
C ALA A 73 -6.44 15.29 0.91
N ASN A 74 -6.42 14.75 2.14
CA ASN A 74 -7.48 14.94 3.15
C ASN A 74 -8.88 14.48 2.73
N SER A 75 -8.99 13.35 2.01
CA SER A 75 -10.27 12.69 1.73
C SER A 75 -10.39 11.34 2.47
N PRO A 76 -10.53 11.34 3.81
CA PRO A 76 -10.70 10.12 4.60
C PRO A 76 -11.99 9.38 4.21
N ASP A 77 -13.04 10.13 3.88
CA ASP A 77 -14.37 9.65 3.44
C ASP A 77 -14.35 8.71 2.25
N ARG A 78 -13.30 8.78 1.44
CA ARG A 78 -13.16 7.96 0.23
C ARG A 78 -12.36 6.67 0.47
N ASN A 79 -11.75 6.49 1.63
CA ASN A 79 -10.96 5.29 1.93
C ASN A 79 -11.89 4.14 2.39
N PRO A 80 -12.05 3.06 1.61
CA PRO A 80 -12.95 1.96 1.97
C PRO A 80 -12.60 1.28 3.29
N ILE A 81 -11.34 1.39 3.75
CA ILE A 81 -10.89 0.80 5.03
C ILE A 81 -11.44 1.47 6.26
N GLU A 82 -11.96 2.69 6.15
CA GLU A 82 -12.59 3.35 7.29
C GLU A 82 -13.96 2.75 7.64
N ASN A 83 -14.55 1.95 6.73
CA ASN A 83 -15.87 1.33 6.90
C ASN A 83 -15.81 -0.17 7.23
N LEU A 84 -14.61 -0.72 7.50
CA LEU A 84 -14.41 -2.10 7.99
C LEU A 84 -14.29 -2.15 9.51
#